data_AF-A0A956I7E8-F1
#
_entry.id   AF-A0A956I7E8-F1
#
_cell.length_a   1.000
_cell.length_b   1.000
_cell.length_c   1.000
_cell.angle_alpha   90.00
_cell.angle_beta   90.00
_cell.angle_gamma   90.00
#
_symmetry.space_group_name_H-M   'P 1'
#
loop_
_entity.id
_entity.type
_entity.pdbx_description
1 polymer ?
#
loop_
_entity_poly.entity_id
_entity_poly.type
_entity_poly.pdbx_seq_one_letter_code
_entity_poly.pdbx_strand_id
1 'polypeptide(L)' 'MQTLEDLFPGATGKLQVARIILRYGMPQLARLRRDEPLDRELASRLMVCKQEMAKEAR' A
#
# COMPACT_ATOMS: atom_id res chain seq x y z
N MET A 1 -14.60 3.72 -4.53
CA MET A 1 -13.20 4.09 -4.80
C MET A 1 -12.39 3.77 -3.55
N GLN A 2 -11.16 3.28 -3.68
CA GLN A 2 -10.26 2.99 -2.54
C GLN A 2 -9.08 3.95 -2.57
N THR A 3 -8.61 4.39 -1.42
CA THR A 3 -7.43 5.25 -1.24
C THR A 3 -6.31 4.50 -0.50
N LEU A 4 -5.11 5.09 -0.43
CA LEU A 4 -4.04 4.53 0.40
C LEU A 4 -4.39 4.57 1.89
N GLU A 5 -5.14 5.57 2.35
CA GLU A 5 -5.61 5.65 3.74
C GLU A 5 -6.60 4.52 4.05
N ASP A 6 -7.49 4.17 3.12
CA ASP A 6 -8.43 3.05 3.31
C ASP A 6 -7.71 1.71 3.40
N LEU A 7 -6.70 1.50 2.55
CA LEU A 7 -5.96 0.24 2.49
C LEU A 7 -4.93 0.10 3.62
N PHE A 8 -4.30 1.21 4.02
CA PHE A 8 -3.22 1.26 4.99
C PHE A 8 -3.43 2.43 5.97
N PRO A 9 -4.35 2.31 6.94
CA PRO A 9 -4.73 3.42 7.80
C PRO A 9 -3.66 3.77 8.86
N GLY A 10 -3.58 5.05 9.20
CA GLY A 10 -2.79 5.56 10.33
C GLY A 10 -1.26 5.43 10.18
N ALA A 11 -0.56 5.56 11.31
CA ALA A 11 0.91 5.54 11.35
C ALA A 11 1.50 4.19 10.93
N THR A 12 0.89 3.08 11.37
CA THR A 12 1.29 1.73 10.98
C THR A 12 1.12 1.51 9.47
N GLY A 13 0.05 2.04 8.89
CA GLY A 13 -0.18 1.97 7.45
C GLY A 13 0.88 2.71 6.64
N LYS A 14 1.37 3.87 7.09
CA LYS A 14 2.50 4.57 6.45
C LYS A 14 3.76 3.70 6.40
N LEU A 15 4.07 3.00 7.48
CA LEU A 15 5.21 2.07 7.53
C LEU A 15 5.01 0.87 6.60
N GLN A 16 3.80 0.34 6.49
CA GLN A 16 3.48 -0.73 5.55
C GLN A 16 3.66 -0.28 4.10
N VAL A 17 3.18 0.90 3.74
CA VAL A 17 3.38 1.46 2.38
C VAL A 17 4.87 1.67 2.09
N ALA A 18 5.65 2.21 3.05
CA ALA A 18 7.09 2.36 2.88
C ALA A 18 7.79 1.00 2.64
N ARG A 19 7.41 -0.04 3.39
CA ARG A 19 7.90 -1.41 3.16
C ARG A 19 7.52 -1.92 1.77
N ILE A 20 6.31 -1.63 1.31
CA ILE A 20 5.87 -2.03 -0.04
C ILE A 20 6.73 -1.35 -1.12
N ILE A 21 6.98 -0.04 -0.97
CA ILE A 21 7.83 0.71 -1.90
C ILE A 21 9.20 0.06 -2.04
N LEU A 22 9.85 -0.22 -0.91
CA LEU A 22 11.20 -0.77 -0.87
C LEU A 22 11.26 -2.21 -1.38
N ARG A 23 10.29 -3.03 -1.00
CA ARG A 23 10.32 -4.47 -1.28
C ARG A 23 9.84 -4.83 -2.69
N TYR A 24 8.78 -4.18 -3.16
CA TYR A 24 8.12 -4.50 -4.42
C TYR A 24 8.47 -3.48 -5.53
N GLY A 25 9.38 -2.54 -5.25
CA GLY A 25 9.84 -1.57 -6.25
C GLY A 25 8.72 -0.70 -6.78
N MET A 26 7.92 -0.11 -5.88
CA MET A 26 6.76 0.71 -6.23
C MET A 26 6.96 2.20 -5.89
N PRO A 27 7.96 2.89 -6.47
CA PRO A 27 8.30 4.27 -6.11
C PRO A 27 7.17 5.28 -6.38
N GLN A 28 6.22 4.95 -7.26
CA GLN A 28 5.06 5.79 -7.54
C GLN A 28 4.20 6.05 -6.29
N LEU A 29 4.19 5.12 -5.32
CA LEU A 29 3.45 5.27 -4.07
C LEU A 29 4.03 6.37 -3.17
N ALA A 30 5.31 6.74 -3.34
CA ALA A 30 5.93 7.82 -2.58
C ALA A 30 5.40 9.21 -3.00
N ARG A 31 4.82 9.33 -4.19
CA ARG A 31 4.32 10.58 -4.76
C ARG A 31 2.80 10.72 -4.66
N LEU A 32 2.10 9.61 -4.42
CA LEU A 32 0.64 9.59 -4.28
C LEU A 32 0.21 10.19 -2.96
N ARG A 33 -0.83 11.01 -2.97
CA ARG A 33 -1.44 11.48 -1.73
C ARG A 33 -2.27 10.35 -1.11
N ARG A 34 -2.40 10.38 0.22
CA ARG A 34 -3.05 9.28 0.96
C ARG A 34 -4.56 9.22 0.75
N ASP A 35 -5.16 10.38 0.55
CA ASP A 35 -6.57 10.63 0.26
C ASP A 35 -6.91 10.51 -1.23
N GLU A 36 -5.90 10.30 -2.09
CA GLU A 36 -6.11 10.20 -3.53
C GLU A 36 -6.73 8.85 -3.92
N PRO A 37 -7.75 8.85 -4.80
CA PRO A 37 -8.34 7.61 -5.28
C PRO A 37 -7.31 6.82 -6.09
N LEU A 38 -7.18 5.54 -5.74
CA LEU A 38 -6.34 4.60 -6.46
C LEU A 38 -7.09 4.04 -7.66
N ASP A 39 -6.36 3.84 -8.75
CA ASP A 39 -6.86 3.03 -9.85
C ASP A 39 -7.05 1.56 -9.39
N ARG A 40 -7.93 0.84 -10.10
CA ARG A 40 -8.34 -0.51 -9.71
C ARG A 40 -7.19 -1.52 -9.74
N GLU A 41 -6.26 -1.35 -10.68
CA GLU A 41 -5.13 -2.25 -10.84
C GLU A 41 -4.14 -2.08 -9.69
N LEU A 42 -3.77 -0.83 -9.38
CA LEU A 42 -2.89 -0.47 -8.28
C LEU A 42 -3.47 -0.88 -6.93
N ALA A 43 -4.76 -0.64 -6.70
CA ALA A 43 -5.45 -1.08 -5.49
C ALA A 43 -5.38 -2.61 -5.33
N SER A 44 -5.60 -3.36 -6.41
CA SER A 44 -5.53 -4.83 -6.40
C SER A 44 -4.11 -5.32 -6.10
N ARG A 45 -3.09 -4.72 -6.74
CA ARG A 45 -1.68 -5.02 -6.48
C ARG A 45 -1.29 -4.75 -5.02
N LEU A 46 -1.73 -3.61 -4.47
CA LEU A 46 -1.47 -3.24 -3.09
C LEU A 46 -2.10 -4.21 -2.09
N MET A 47 -3.32 -4.70 -2.36
CA MET A 47 -3.94 -5.73 -1.53
C MET A 47 -3.15 -7.03 -1.53
N VAL A 48 -2.62 -7.46 -2.68
CA VAL A 48 -1.75 -8.65 -2.76
C VAL A 48 -0.49 -8.43 -1.94
N CYS A 49 0.21 -7.30 -2.11
CA CYS A 49 1.40 -6.98 -1.32
C CYS A 49 1.11 -6.99 0.20
N LYS A 50 -0.04 -6.44 0.61
CA LYS A 50 -0.48 -6.43 2.01
C LYS A 50 -0.69 -7.85 2.56
N GLN A 51 -1.31 -8.74 1.78
CA GLN A 51 -1.54 -10.13 2.18
C GLN A 51 -0.24 -10.92 2.30
N GLU A 52 0.68 -10.78 1.33
CA GLU A 52 1.97 -11.45 1.36
C GLU A 52 2.79 -11.02 2.59
N MET A 53 2.84 -9.71 2.87
CA MET A 53 3.50 -9.20 4.09
C MET A 53 2.88 -9.72 5.39
N ALA A 54 1.58 -9.99 5.42
CA ALA A 54 0.91 -10.52 6.60
C ALA A 54 1.19 -12.02 6.83
N LYS A 55 1.37 -12.80 5.75
CA LYS A 55 1.76 -14.22 5.83
C LYS A 55 3.16 -14.38 6.41
N GLU A 56 4.08 -13.48 6.06
CA GLU A 56 5.47 -13.54 6.53
C GLU A 56 5.68 -13.07 7.98
N ALA A 57 4.68 -12.41 8.58
CA ALA A 57 4.72 -12.03 9.98
C ALA A 57 4.29 -13.16 10.93
N ARG A 58 3.91 -14.32 10.38
CA ARG A 58 3.61 -15.57 11.11
C ARG A 58 4.74 -16.55 10.97
#